data_AF-A0A9E5THC3-F1
#
_entry.id   AF-A0A9E5THC3-F1
#
_cell.length_a   1.000
_cell.length_b   1.000
_cell.length_c   1.000
_cell.angle_alpha   90.00
_cell.angle_beta   90.00
_cell.angle_gamma   90.00
#
_symmetry.space_group_name_H-M   'P 1'
#
loop_
_entity.id
_entity.type
_entity.pdbx_description
1 polymer ?
#
loop_
_entity_poly.entity_id
_entity_poly.type
_entity_poly.pdbx_seq_one_letter_code
_entity_poly.pdbx_strand_id
1 'polypeptide(L)'
;MNVSRAFIPLRLMLGIIWLMGGLLNLSDVVFTCGYECGSQRYEELTGVVWATGASIGLPIAPTIYLADSIPANPVPGMGYLLANVIAPNAGAFMLTMGTLELLVGISILLGIFTRLSLVGAIVLNVLILLAAGHTHPGILRINLLMAAAAASLYLSRSGGYLGLDSFLSRKLKSVPILRHLSWS
;
A
#
# COMPACT_ATOMS: atom_id res chain seq x y z
N MET A 1 1.04 22.54 23.12
CA MET A 1 0.11 21.84 22.20
C MET A 1 0.42 20.35 22.23
N ASN A 2 -0.59 19.49 22.36
CA ASN A 2 -0.39 18.04 22.27
C ASN A 2 -0.07 17.66 20.82
N VAL A 3 1.20 17.36 20.55
CA VAL A 3 1.74 16.99 19.22
C VAL A 3 0.89 15.91 18.54
N SER A 4 0.31 14.98 19.29
CA SER A 4 -0.55 13.92 18.75
C SER A 4 -1.81 14.41 18.02
N ARG A 5 -2.34 15.59 18.34
CA ARG A 5 -3.52 16.15 17.64
C ARG A 5 -3.17 16.75 16.28
N ALA A 6 -1.92 17.18 16.08
CA ALA A 6 -1.48 17.77 14.82
C ALA A 6 -1.45 16.74 13.66
N PHE A 7 -1.37 15.46 13.98
CA PHE A 7 -1.29 14.36 13.00
C PHE A 7 -2.64 13.77 12.59
N ILE A 8 -3.76 14.25 13.14
CA ILE A 8 -5.10 13.75 12.80
C ILE A 8 -5.42 13.91 11.30
N PRO A 9 -5.18 15.08 10.67
CA PRO A 9 -5.45 15.24 9.24
C PRO A 9 -4.64 14.27 8.38
N LEU A 10 -3.35 14.09 8.72
CA LEU A 10 -2.46 13.17 8.01
C LEU A 10 -2.96 11.72 8.11
N ARG A 11 -3.43 11.31 9.29
CA ARG A 11 -4.00 9.98 9.52
C ARG A 11 -5.27 9.74 8.71
N LEU A 12 -6.19 10.71 8.68
CA LEU A 12 -7.42 10.62 7.89
C LEU A 12 -7.11 10.55 6.39
N MET A 13 -6.24 11.44 5.90
CA MET A 13 -5.81 11.46 4.51
C MET A 13 -5.19 10.11 4.12
N LEU A 14 -4.22 9.61 4.89
CA LEU A 14 -3.56 8.35 4.59
C LEU A 14 -4.54 7.17 4.64
N GLY A 15 -5.39 7.12 5.67
CA GLY A 15 -6.41 6.06 5.80
C GLY A 15 -7.40 6.03 4.64
N ILE A 16 -7.86 7.20 4.17
CA ILE A 16 -8.74 7.32 3.01
C ILE A 16 -8.03 6.87 1.73
N ILE A 17 -6.78 7.29 1.52
CA ILE A 17 -6.01 6.90 0.32
C ILE A 17 -5.89 5.38 0.23
N TRP A 18 -5.52 4.69 1.32
CA TRP A 18 -5.43 3.23 1.33
C TRP A 18 -6.77 2.54 1.16
N LEU A 19 -7.82 3.07 1.80
CA LEU A 19 -9.17 2.54 1.66
C LEU A 19 -9.64 2.62 0.20
N MET A 20 -9.44 3.77 -0.45
CA MET A 20 -9.77 3.99 -1.85
C MET A 20 -8.92 3.11 -2.78
N GLY A 21 -7.61 3.00 -2.54
CA GLY A 21 -6.72 2.12 -3.30
C GLY A 21 -7.18 0.67 -3.25
N GLY A 22 -7.47 0.16 -2.04
CA GLY A 22 -7.96 -1.20 -1.85
C GLY A 22 -9.32 -1.44 -2.52
N LEU A 23 -10.25 -0.48 -2.41
CA LEU A 23 -11.55 -0.57 -3.08
C LEU A 23 -11.40 -0.58 -4.61
N LEU A 24 -10.56 0.28 -5.17
CA LEU A 24 -10.32 0.33 -6.61
C LEU A 24 -9.69 -0.99 -7.10
N ASN A 25 -8.62 -1.44 -6.46
CA ASN A 25 -7.95 -2.69 -6.79
C ASN A 25 -8.88 -3.91 -6.67
N LEU A 26 -9.74 -3.97 -5.64
CA LEU A 26 -10.75 -5.02 -5.53
C LEU A 26 -11.84 -4.88 -6.58
N SER A 27 -12.25 -3.66 -6.91
CA SER A 27 -13.29 -3.46 -7.92
C SER A 27 -12.84 -3.88 -9.31
N ASP A 28 -11.57 -3.65 -9.66
CA ASP A 28 -10.99 -4.07 -10.93
C ASP A 28 -10.95 -5.60 -11.06
N VAL A 29 -10.66 -6.31 -9.97
CA VAL A 29 -10.65 -7.77 -9.95
C VAL A 29 -12.08 -8.37 -9.93
N VAL A 30 -13.01 -7.75 -9.19
CA VAL A 30 -14.32 -8.36 -8.88
C VAL A 30 -15.44 -7.89 -9.81
N PHE A 31 -15.48 -6.61 -10.18
CA PHE A 31 -16.64 -5.99 -10.81
C PHE A 31 -16.42 -5.54 -12.26
N THR A 32 -15.25 -5.01 -12.60
CA THR A 32 -15.09 -4.28 -13.87
C THR A 32 -14.98 -5.23 -15.08
N CYS A 33 -14.24 -6.33 -14.95
CA CYS A 33 -14.06 -7.26 -16.07
C CYS A 33 -13.68 -8.70 -15.63
N GLY A 34 -13.91 -9.02 -14.35
CA GLY A 34 -13.64 -10.33 -13.75
C GLY A 34 -12.14 -10.61 -13.53
N TYR A 35 -11.86 -11.75 -12.88
CA TYR A 35 -10.49 -12.17 -12.54
C TYR A 35 -9.57 -12.21 -13.76
N GLU A 36 -10.08 -12.67 -14.91
CA GLU A 36 -9.29 -12.88 -16.12
C GLU A 36 -8.77 -11.57 -16.74
N CYS A 37 -9.60 -10.53 -16.89
CA CYS A 37 -9.18 -9.31 -17.57
C CYS A 37 -8.24 -8.44 -16.72
N GLY A 38 -8.51 -8.32 -15.42
CA GLY A 38 -7.58 -7.65 -14.50
C GLY A 38 -6.24 -8.38 -14.49
N SER A 39 -6.26 -9.72 -14.42
CA SER A 39 -5.03 -10.52 -14.39
C SER A 39 -4.19 -10.36 -15.65
N GLN A 40 -4.79 -10.38 -16.83
CA GLN A 40 -4.07 -10.22 -18.10
C GLN A 40 -3.39 -8.85 -18.20
N ARG A 41 -4.10 -7.77 -17.84
CA ARG A 41 -3.55 -6.41 -17.90
C ARG A 41 -2.41 -6.22 -16.90
N TYR A 42 -2.54 -6.81 -15.71
CA TYR A 42 -1.51 -6.76 -14.68
C TYR A 42 -0.31 -7.66 -15.01
N GLU A 43 -0.55 -8.82 -15.62
CA GLU A 43 0.49 -9.73 -16.13
C GLU A 43 1.29 -9.06 -17.26
N GLU A 44 0.63 -8.40 -18.21
CA GLU A 44 1.29 -7.60 -19.23
C GLU A 44 2.12 -6.46 -18.62
N LEU A 45 1.55 -5.71 -17.67
CA LEU A 45 2.26 -4.62 -16.99
C LEU A 45 3.48 -5.12 -16.20
N THR A 46 3.33 -6.18 -15.41
CA THR A 46 4.41 -6.68 -14.55
C THR A 46 5.47 -7.48 -15.32
N GLY A 47 5.04 -8.38 -16.20
CA GLY A 47 5.90 -9.29 -16.95
C GLY A 47 6.58 -8.65 -18.15
N VAL A 48 5.87 -7.83 -18.93
CA VAL A 48 6.42 -7.22 -20.15
C VAL A 48 7.03 -5.87 -19.81
N VAL A 49 6.25 -4.97 -19.21
CA VAL A 49 6.68 -3.58 -19.04
C VAL A 49 7.67 -3.41 -17.89
N TRP A 50 7.30 -3.83 -16.69
CA TRP A 50 8.11 -3.56 -15.49
C TRP A 50 9.36 -4.46 -15.42
N ALA A 51 9.28 -5.71 -15.86
CA ALA A 51 10.43 -6.61 -15.79
C ALA A 51 11.45 -6.39 -16.92
N THR A 52 10.98 -6.22 -18.17
CA THR A 52 11.88 -6.21 -19.34
C THR A 52 12.09 -4.84 -19.98
N GLY A 53 11.28 -3.84 -19.61
CA GLY A 53 11.37 -2.52 -20.20
C GLY A 53 10.87 -2.44 -21.65
N ALA A 54 9.93 -3.32 -22.02
CA ALA A 54 9.36 -3.31 -23.35
C ALA A 54 8.40 -2.13 -23.54
N SER A 55 8.41 -1.53 -24.73
CA SER A 55 7.43 -0.52 -25.15
C SER A 55 6.14 -1.21 -25.61
N ILE A 56 5.03 -0.96 -24.93
CA ILE A 56 3.69 -1.35 -25.41
C ILE A 56 3.00 -0.14 -26.01
N GLY A 57 2.50 -0.30 -27.24
CA GLY A 57 1.63 0.70 -27.86
C GLY A 57 0.31 0.77 -27.11
N LEU A 58 0.15 1.77 -26.24
CA LEU A 58 -1.09 1.93 -25.50
C LEU A 58 -2.19 2.45 -26.45
N PRO A 59 -3.39 1.83 -26.46
CA PRO A 59 -4.51 2.25 -27.32
C PRO A 59 -5.12 3.60 -26.92
N ILE A 60 -4.62 4.18 -25.83
CA ILE A 60 -4.96 5.48 -25.28
C ILE A 60 -3.65 6.24 -25.14
N ALA A 61 -3.65 7.54 -25.50
CA ALA A 61 -2.49 8.41 -25.31
C ALA A 61 -1.92 8.16 -23.90
N PRO A 62 -0.58 7.99 -23.76
CA PRO A 62 0.03 7.60 -22.50
C PRO A 62 -0.56 8.49 -21.42
N THR A 63 -1.40 7.90 -20.57
CA THR A 63 -1.90 8.60 -19.41
C THR A 63 -0.70 8.90 -18.53
N ILE A 64 -0.88 9.71 -17.49
CA ILE A 64 0.13 10.19 -16.53
C ILE A 64 0.90 9.04 -15.81
N TYR A 65 0.79 7.79 -16.26
CA TYR A 65 1.24 6.58 -15.59
C TYR A 65 2.27 5.75 -16.37
N LEU A 66 2.48 5.92 -17.68
CA LEU A 66 3.49 5.15 -18.44
C LEU A 66 4.19 5.98 -19.52
N ALA A 67 5.52 5.86 -19.59
CA ALA A 67 6.34 6.40 -20.68
C ALA A 67 6.31 5.48 -21.91
N ASP A 68 6.51 6.04 -23.11
CA ASP A 68 6.52 5.28 -24.38
C ASP A 68 7.64 4.23 -24.44
N SER A 69 8.68 4.40 -23.62
CA SER A 69 9.72 3.41 -23.37
C SER A 69 10.06 3.41 -21.88
N ILE A 70 10.03 2.24 -21.26
CA ILE A 70 10.34 2.06 -19.84
C ILE A 70 11.65 1.28 -19.78
N PRO A 71 12.68 1.72 -19.04
CA PRO A 71 13.88 0.91 -18.88
C PRO A 71 13.55 -0.35 -18.07
N ALA A 72 14.31 -1.43 -18.27
CA ALA A 72 14.16 -2.64 -17.45
C ALA A 72 14.36 -2.33 -15.95
N ASN A 73 13.75 -3.14 -15.08
CA ASN A 73 13.84 -2.90 -13.64
C ASN A 73 15.31 -2.88 -13.16
N PRO A 74 15.79 -1.77 -12.57
CA PRO A 74 17.18 -1.64 -12.15
C PRO A 74 17.50 -2.42 -10.87
N VAL A 75 16.50 -2.93 -10.15
CA VAL A 75 16.69 -3.66 -8.89
C VAL A 75 17.04 -5.13 -9.17
N PRO A 76 18.21 -5.62 -8.73
CA PRO A 76 18.62 -7.01 -8.96
C PRO A 76 17.57 -8.02 -8.46
N GLY A 77 17.23 -8.99 -9.31
CA GLY A 77 16.26 -10.04 -9.00
C GLY A 77 14.78 -9.61 -9.05
N MET A 78 14.48 -8.31 -9.04
CA MET A 78 13.09 -7.84 -9.09
C MET A 78 12.43 -8.15 -10.44
N GLY A 79 13.16 -8.00 -11.55
CA GLY A 79 12.66 -8.40 -12.87
C GLY A 79 12.30 -9.89 -12.93
N TYR A 80 13.13 -10.75 -12.33
CA TYR A 80 12.84 -12.19 -12.23
C TYR A 80 11.60 -12.47 -11.37
N LEU A 81 11.50 -11.84 -10.20
CA LEU A 81 10.34 -11.97 -9.32
C LEU A 81 9.05 -11.53 -10.03
N LEU A 82 9.09 -10.39 -10.72
CA LEU A 82 7.96 -9.86 -11.47
C LEU A 82 7.55 -10.81 -12.58
N ALA A 83 8.48 -11.23 -13.43
CA ALA A 83 8.17 -12.07 -14.59
C ALA A 83 7.80 -13.52 -14.25
N ASN A 84 8.39 -14.11 -13.21
CA ASN A 84 8.27 -15.55 -12.95
C ASN A 84 7.39 -15.90 -11.75
N VAL A 85 7.13 -14.94 -10.85
CA VAL A 85 6.33 -15.19 -9.63
C VAL A 85 5.07 -14.33 -9.63
N ILE A 86 5.20 -13.02 -9.85
CA ILE A 86 4.06 -12.11 -9.74
C ILE A 86 3.17 -12.18 -10.99
N ALA A 87 3.74 -12.08 -12.19
CA ALA A 87 2.99 -12.05 -13.45
C ALA A 87 2.13 -13.32 -13.65
N PRO A 88 2.64 -14.55 -13.46
CA PRO A 88 1.82 -15.76 -13.61
C PRO A 88 0.73 -15.91 -12.53
N ASN A 89 0.87 -15.19 -11.41
CA ASN A 89 -0.07 -15.21 -10.28
C ASN A 89 -0.77 -13.84 -10.10
N ALA A 90 -0.86 -13.05 -11.17
CA ALA A 90 -1.28 -11.65 -11.12
C ALA A 90 -2.63 -11.45 -10.42
N GLY A 91 -3.62 -12.29 -10.73
CA GLY A 91 -4.95 -12.18 -10.12
C GLY A 91 -4.95 -12.41 -8.59
N ALA A 92 -4.22 -13.42 -8.12
CA ALA A 92 -4.08 -13.69 -6.68
C ALA A 92 -3.31 -12.56 -5.98
N PHE A 93 -2.28 -12.01 -6.65
CA PHE A 93 -1.51 -10.90 -6.13
C PHE A 93 -2.35 -9.62 -6.01
N MET A 94 -3.14 -9.27 -7.02
CA MET A 94 -4.04 -8.11 -6.97
C MET A 94 -5.12 -8.26 -5.90
N LEU A 95 -5.74 -9.44 -5.78
CA LEU A 95 -6.73 -9.69 -4.73
C LEU A 95 -6.11 -9.53 -3.34
N THR A 96 -4.91 -10.08 -3.14
CA THR A 96 -4.17 -9.98 -1.89
C THR A 96 -3.77 -8.54 -1.59
N MET A 97 -3.21 -7.83 -2.57
CA MET A 97 -2.86 -6.41 -2.48
C MET A 97 -4.09 -5.58 -2.10
N GLY A 98 -5.16 -5.61 -2.90
CA GLY A 98 -6.37 -4.84 -2.64
C GLY A 98 -6.98 -5.13 -1.27
N THR A 99 -6.96 -6.38 -0.83
CA THR A 99 -7.40 -6.76 0.53
C THR A 99 -6.50 -6.16 1.60
N LEU A 100 -5.17 -6.25 1.46
CA LEU A 100 -4.23 -5.66 2.41
C LEU A 100 -4.36 -4.14 2.48
N GLU A 101 -4.49 -3.47 1.33
CA GLU A 101 -4.71 -2.03 1.26
C GLU A 101 -5.98 -1.60 1.98
N LEU A 102 -7.08 -2.33 1.75
CA LEU A 102 -8.35 -2.08 2.41
C LEU A 102 -8.24 -2.26 3.93
N LEU A 103 -7.61 -3.35 4.38
CA LEU A 103 -7.38 -3.62 5.79
C LEU A 103 -6.49 -2.56 6.44
N VAL A 104 -5.42 -2.12 5.76
CA VAL A 104 -4.56 -1.03 6.23
C VAL A 104 -5.34 0.27 6.35
N GLY A 105 -6.13 0.64 5.34
CA GLY A 105 -6.97 1.83 5.35
C GLY A 105 -7.98 1.83 6.51
N ILE A 106 -8.75 0.76 6.65
CA ILE A 106 -9.72 0.59 7.75
C ILE A 106 -9.02 0.65 9.11
N SER A 107 -7.91 -0.05 9.27
CA SER A 107 -7.17 -0.10 10.53
C SER A 107 -6.60 1.27 10.92
N ILE A 108 -6.07 2.04 9.96
CA ILE A 108 -5.62 3.41 10.20
C ILE A 108 -6.81 4.31 10.57
N LEU A 109 -7.94 4.23 9.86
CA LEU A 109 -9.11 5.08 10.12
C LEU A 109 -9.73 4.81 11.49
N LEU A 110 -9.99 3.53 11.81
CA LEU A 110 -10.55 3.11 13.09
C LEU A 110 -9.53 3.19 14.24
N GLY A 111 -8.25 3.19 13.91
CA GLY A 111 -7.15 3.18 14.87
C GLY A 111 -7.11 1.88 15.66
N ILE A 112 -7.27 0.78 14.93
CA ILE A 112 -7.10 -0.59 15.41
C ILE A 112 -5.80 -1.09 14.81
N PHE A 113 -4.88 -1.62 15.63
CA PHE A 113 -3.57 -2.09 15.17
C PHE A 113 -2.78 -1.05 14.36
N THR A 114 -2.94 0.24 14.70
CA THR A 114 -2.46 1.36 13.87
C THR A 114 -0.98 1.24 13.52
N ARG A 115 -0.15 0.79 14.47
CA ARG A 115 1.30 0.60 14.24
C ARG A 115 1.59 -0.49 13.21
N LEU A 116 0.88 -1.62 13.30
CA LEU A 116 1.06 -2.72 12.36
C LEU A 116 0.62 -2.30 10.96
N SER A 117 -0.50 -1.58 10.85
CA SER A 117 -0.99 -1.06 9.57
C SER A 117 -0.05 -0.05 8.95
N LEU A 118 0.58 0.82 9.75
CA LEU A 118 1.59 1.76 9.26
C LEU A 118 2.86 1.04 8.78
N VAL A 119 3.29 -0.04 9.46
CA VAL A 119 4.39 -0.88 8.96
C VAL A 119 4.01 -1.54 7.63
N GLY A 120 2.81 -2.11 7.54
CA GLY A 120 2.30 -2.67 6.28
C GLY A 120 2.26 -1.64 5.17
N ALA A 121 1.79 -0.42 5.46
CA ALA A 121 1.77 0.69 4.52
C ALA A 121 3.17 1.06 4.01
N ILE A 122 4.16 1.13 4.90
CA ILE A 122 5.55 1.41 4.53
C ILE A 122 6.10 0.29 3.65
N VAL A 123 5.93 -0.96 4.07
CA VAL A 123 6.44 -2.13 3.33
C VAL A 123 5.84 -2.20 1.93
N LEU A 124 4.52 -2.06 1.80
CA LEU A 124 3.84 -2.07 0.50
C LEU A 124 4.35 -0.94 -0.42
N ASN A 125 4.47 0.29 0.08
CA ASN A 125 5.02 1.39 -0.74
C ASN A 125 6.47 1.13 -1.15
N VAL A 126 7.31 0.58 -0.27
CA VAL A 126 8.69 0.22 -0.61
C VAL A 126 8.73 -0.86 -1.68
N LEU A 127 7.90 -1.90 -1.55
CA LEU A 127 7.80 -2.95 -2.58
C LEU A 127 7.36 -2.38 -3.93
N ILE A 128 6.37 -1.48 -3.95
CA ILE A 128 5.92 -0.80 -5.17
C ILE A 128 7.04 0.08 -5.74
N LEU A 129 7.78 0.80 -4.91
CA LEU A 129 8.93 1.60 -5.35
C LEU A 129 10.01 0.74 -6.02
N LEU A 130 10.31 -0.43 -5.44
CA LEU A 130 11.28 -1.36 -6.03
C LEU A 130 10.75 -2.01 -7.32
N ALA A 131 9.46 -2.34 -7.37
CA ALA A 131 8.83 -2.98 -8.52
C ALA A 131 8.62 -2.03 -9.71
N ALA A 132 8.13 -0.81 -9.44
CA ALA A 132 7.60 0.10 -10.45
C ALA A 132 8.09 1.55 -10.31
N GLY A 133 8.93 1.90 -9.32
CA GLY A 133 9.40 3.28 -9.15
C GLY A 133 10.21 3.83 -10.34
N HIS A 134 10.80 2.94 -11.15
CA HIS A 134 11.57 3.30 -12.34
C HIS A 134 10.71 3.55 -13.58
N THR A 135 9.42 3.19 -13.56
CA THR A 135 8.55 3.22 -14.75
C THR A 135 7.92 4.59 -14.98
N HIS A 136 7.67 5.35 -13.91
CA HIS A 136 7.14 6.70 -14.01
C HIS A 136 7.48 7.56 -12.77
N PRO A 137 7.90 8.83 -12.94
CA PRO A 137 8.18 9.73 -11.82
C PRO A 137 6.98 9.94 -10.87
N GLY A 138 5.76 9.83 -11.38
CA GLY A 138 4.54 9.93 -10.58
C GLY A 138 4.40 8.78 -9.58
N ILE A 139 4.66 7.53 -10.02
CA ILE A 139 4.62 6.33 -9.17
C ILE A 139 5.69 6.46 -8.08
N LEU A 140 6.90 6.88 -8.45
CA LEU A 140 7.99 7.13 -7.50
C LEU A 140 7.57 8.14 -6.42
N ARG A 141 7.09 9.32 -6.83
CA ARG A 141 6.78 10.42 -5.92
C ARG A 141 5.62 10.11 -4.98
N ILE A 142 4.53 9.52 -5.50
CA ILE A 142 3.36 9.23 -4.67
C ILE A 142 3.66 8.15 -3.63
N ASN A 143 4.35 7.07 -4.02
CA ASN A 143 4.67 5.99 -3.09
C ASN A 143 5.72 6.44 -2.05
N LEU A 144 6.68 7.28 -2.45
CA LEU A 144 7.64 7.88 -1.51
C LEU A 144 6.93 8.79 -0.51
N LEU A 145 6.00 9.64 -0.97
CA LEU A 145 5.21 10.51 -0.11
C LEU A 145 4.35 9.70 0.87
N MET A 146 3.68 8.64 0.39
CA MET A 146 2.87 7.75 1.23
C MET A 146 3.71 7.00 2.26
N ALA A 147 4.87 6.47 1.87
CA ALA A 147 5.81 5.84 2.80
C ALA A 147 6.31 6.82 3.87
N ALA A 148 6.68 8.05 3.47
CA ALA A 148 7.14 9.08 4.39
C ALA A 148 6.02 9.53 5.35
N ALA A 149 4.79 9.67 4.86
CA ALA A 149 3.61 9.98 5.68
C ALA A 149 3.34 8.87 6.70
N ALA A 150 3.39 7.61 6.27
CA ALA A 150 3.22 6.45 7.14
C ALA A 150 4.33 6.37 8.20
N ALA A 151 5.59 6.58 7.81
CA ALA A 151 6.72 6.62 8.72
C ALA A 151 6.60 7.77 9.74
N SER A 152 6.15 8.96 9.31
CA SER A 152 5.92 10.10 10.21
C SER A 152 4.81 9.81 11.23
N LEU A 153 3.72 9.17 10.81
CA LEU A 153 2.66 8.72 11.72
C LEU A 153 3.14 7.63 12.69
N TYR A 154 4.00 6.73 12.21
CA TYR A 154 4.57 5.66 13.02
C TYR A 154 5.48 6.24 14.12
N LEU A 155 6.42 7.12 13.74
CA LEU A 155 7.37 7.75 14.65
C LEU A 155 6.71 8.70 15.65
N SER A 156 5.67 9.43 15.23
CA SER A 156 4.92 10.35 16.11
C SER A 156 4.05 9.65 17.16
N ARG A 157 3.96 8.31 17.14
CA ARG A 157 3.10 7.50 18.04
C ARG A 157 1.63 7.96 18.02
N SER A 158 1.16 8.45 16.86
CA SER A 158 -0.17 9.05 16.67
C SER A 158 -1.36 8.14 17.05
N GLY A 159 -1.18 6.81 17.08
CA GLY A 159 -2.24 5.85 17.42
C GLY A 159 -2.82 5.94 18.84
N GLY A 160 -2.15 6.61 19.77
CA GLY A 160 -2.56 6.65 21.18
C GLY A 160 -3.76 7.55 21.52
N TYR A 161 -4.17 8.47 20.64
CA TYR A 161 -5.13 9.53 21.00
C TYR A 161 -6.56 9.31 20.51
N LEU A 162 -6.74 8.75 19.30
CA LEU A 162 -8.04 8.61 18.61
C LEU A 162 -8.25 7.20 18.04
N GLY A 163 -7.61 6.19 18.62
CA GLY A 163 -7.77 4.80 18.18
C GLY A 163 -8.55 3.97 19.18
N LEU A 164 -9.28 2.98 18.67
CA LEU A 164 -9.74 1.84 19.47
C LEU A 164 -8.60 1.21 20.28
N ASP A 165 -7.36 1.27 19.78
CA ASP A 165 -6.15 0.87 20.51
C ASP A 165 -6.01 1.58 21.88
N SER A 166 -6.37 2.86 21.94
CA SER A 166 -6.32 3.66 23.17
C SER A 166 -7.45 3.29 24.15
N PHE A 167 -8.63 2.95 23.62
CA PHE A 167 -9.74 2.47 24.42
C PHE A 167 -9.46 1.07 24.98
N LEU A 168 -8.93 0.18 24.14
CA LEU A 168 -8.60 -1.19 24.50
C LEU A 168 -7.46 -1.23 25.52
N SER A 169 -6.43 -0.41 25.36
CA SER A 169 -5.34 -0.32 26.34
C SER A 169 -5.79 0.25 27.69
N ARG A 170 -6.76 1.16 27.73
CA ARG A 170 -7.37 1.63 28.99
C ARG A 170 -8.15 0.52 29.69
N LYS A 171 -8.96 -0.24 28.94
CA LYS A 171 -9.70 -1.41 29.49
C LYS A 171 -8.77 -2.54 29.93
N LEU A 172 -7.68 -2.81 29.21
CA LEU A 172 -6.71 -3.83 29.64
C LEU A 172 -6.01 -3.43 30.93
N LYS A 173 -5.68 -2.14 31.10
CA LYS A 173 -5.05 -1.62 32.32
C LYS A 173 -5.94 -1.70 33.57
N SER A 174 -7.26 -1.78 33.41
CA SER A 174 -8.18 -1.98 34.55
C SER A 174 -8.23 -3.44 35.04
N VAL A 175 -7.67 -4.40 34.30
CA VAL A 175 -7.58 -5.79 34.73
C VAL A 175 -6.25 -6.01 35.46
N PRO A 176 -6.26 -6.28 36.78
CA PRO A 176 -5.03 -6.31 37.60
C PRO A 176 -4.02 -7.37 37.14
N ILE A 177 -4.49 -8.50 36.58
CA ILE A 177 -3.63 -9.59 36.08
C ILE A 177 -2.84 -9.18 34.83
N LEU A 178 -3.39 -8.30 33.98
CA LEU A 178 -2.75 -7.87 32.74
C LEU A 178 -1.88 -6.61 32.90
N ARG A 179 -1.80 -6.07 34.12
CA ARG A 179 -1.03 -4.84 34.41
C ARG A 179 0.47 -5.02 34.19
N HIS A 180 0.99 -6.23 34.35
CA HIS A 180 2.41 -6.56 34.13
C HIS A 180 2.79 -6.69 32.65
N LEU A 181 1.80 -6.77 31.74
CA LEU A 181 2.01 -6.92 30.29
C LEU A 181 1.93 -5.59 29.52
N SER A 182 1.61 -4.47 30.17
CA SER A 182 1.61 -3.16 29.50
C SER A 182 3.03 -2.60 29.46
N TRP A 183 3.73 -2.90 28.38
CA TRP A 183 5.10 -2.45 28.09
C TRP A 183 5.25 -0.92 28.20
N SER A 184 6.30 -0.52 28.93
CA SER A 184 6.91 0.81 28.96
C SER A 184 7.34 1.29 27.58
#